data_AF-A0A9D2UUK9-F1
#
_entry.id   AF-A0A9D2UUK9-F1
#
_cell.length_a   1.000
_cell.length_b   1.000
_cell.length_c   1.000
_cell.angle_alpha   90.00
_cell.angle_beta   90.00
_cell.angle_gamma   90.00
#
_symmetry.space_group_name_H-M   'P 1'
#
loop_
_entity.id
_entity.type
_entity.pdbx_description
1 polymer ?
#
loop_
_entity_poly.entity_id
_entity_poly.type
_entity_poly.pdbx_seq_one_letter_code
_entity_poly.pdbx_strand_id
1 'polypeptide(L)'
;MLKQLKEDIKAVFARDPAARNTLEVLTTYPGIHALIMHRMAHELWNKDCKGTARALSSFSRFVTGIEIHPGAKIGRRFFIDHGMGVVIGETAEIGDDVTLYHGVTLGGTTWNKGKRHPTLEDGVVVGAGAKILGPFTVGKNAKVGSNAVVTKPVPANTTAVGNPARFITKDKPKNDSESRRRDYAESIGFLPYAATEEQSDPILEGMRVLLDRIQQNEKRMNNLCNRLSLLDPSFKKPLDESPLSKEELAILEEARRECEAQSNQSKA
;
A
#
# COMPACT_ATOMS: atom_id res chain seq x y z
N MET A 1 -29.73 -1.53 14.16
CA MET A 1 -29.61 -1.23 12.71
C MET A 1 -29.76 0.28 12.39
N LEU A 2 -30.89 0.95 12.65
CA LEU A 2 -31.09 2.36 12.26
C LEU A 2 -30.07 3.35 12.85
N LYS A 3 -29.72 3.19 14.14
CA LYS A 3 -28.69 4.03 14.78
C LYS A 3 -27.32 3.88 14.11
N GLN A 4 -26.94 2.64 13.78
CA GLN A 4 -25.68 2.37 13.09
C GLN A 4 -25.68 2.91 11.66
N LEU A 5 -26.79 2.78 10.92
CA LEU A 5 -26.90 3.35 9.57
C LEU A 5 -26.68 4.87 9.59
N LYS A 6 -27.25 5.59 10.58
CA LYS A 6 -26.97 7.02 10.75
C LYS A 6 -25.49 7.31 10.99
N GLU A 7 -24.79 6.44 11.71
CA GLU A 7 -23.35 6.57 11.95
C GLU A 7 -22.54 6.28 10.69
N ASP A 8 -22.92 5.27 9.91
CA ASP A 8 -22.25 4.93 8.65
C ASP A 8 -22.40 6.06 7.62
N ILE A 9 -23.61 6.64 7.48
CA ILE A 9 -23.84 7.82 6.62
C ILE A 9 -22.97 9.00 7.07
N LYS A 10 -22.89 9.26 8.38
CA LYS A 10 -22.00 10.30 8.91
C LYS A 10 -20.52 10.02 8.61
N ALA A 11 -20.11 8.76 8.64
CA ALA A 11 -18.75 8.36 8.29
C ALA A 11 -18.44 8.65 6.81
N VAL A 12 -19.42 8.45 5.91
CA VAL A 12 -19.28 8.83 4.48
C VAL A 12 -19.00 10.33 4.36
N PHE A 13 -19.84 11.19 4.95
CA PHE A 13 -19.62 12.65 4.88
C PHE A 13 -18.30 13.11 5.51
N ALA A 14 -17.79 12.40 6.51
CA ALA A 14 -16.54 12.75 7.16
C ALA A 14 -15.30 12.34 6.34
N ARG A 15 -15.42 11.37 5.43
CA ARG A 15 -14.27 10.74 4.74
C ARG A 15 -14.30 10.92 3.23
N ASP A 16 -15.47 11.19 2.64
CA ASP A 16 -15.65 11.40 1.22
C ASP A 16 -16.09 12.86 0.93
N PRO A 17 -15.19 13.71 0.41
CA PRO A 17 -15.52 15.06 0.00
C PRO A 17 -16.58 15.16 -1.11
N ALA A 18 -16.82 14.09 -1.87
CA ALA A 18 -17.79 14.07 -2.96
C ALA A 18 -19.25 13.88 -2.47
N ALA A 19 -19.45 13.47 -1.22
CA ALA A 19 -20.78 13.24 -0.66
C ALA A 19 -21.50 14.57 -0.38
N ARG A 20 -22.56 14.88 -1.15
CA ARG A 20 -23.28 16.17 -1.04
C ARG A 20 -24.48 16.14 -0.11
N ASN A 21 -25.26 15.05 -0.13
CA ASN A 21 -26.49 14.94 0.66
C ASN A 21 -26.87 13.48 0.97
N THR A 22 -27.71 13.29 1.98
CA THR A 22 -28.02 11.96 2.53
C THR A 22 -28.81 11.09 1.54
N LEU A 23 -29.66 11.70 0.71
CA LEU A 23 -30.45 10.98 -0.29
C LEU A 23 -29.54 10.39 -1.38
N GLU A 24 -28.55 11.15 -1.83
CA GLU A 24 -27.51 10.68 -2.73
C GLU A 24 -26.73 9.54 -2.08
N VAL A 25 -26.22 9.71 -0.87
CA VAL A 25 -25.49 8.64 -0.15
C VAL A 25 -26.34 7.36 -0.04
N LEU A 26 -27.63 7.47 0.24
CA LEU A 26 -28.52 6.32 0.34
C LEU A 26 -28.88 5.68 -1.00
N THR A 27 -28.81 6.40 -2.12
CA THR A 27 -29.24 5.88 -3.43
C THR A 27 -28.07 5.48 -4.32
N THR A 28 -26.90 6.09 -4.17
CA THR A 28 -25.76 5.90 -5.10
C THR A 28 -24.52 5.25 -4.49
N TYR A 29 -24.42 5.12 -3.16
CA TYR A 29 -23.22 4.54 -2.54
C TYR A 29 -23.34 3.02 -2.35
N PRO A 30 -22.63 2.21 -3.17
CA PRO A 30 -22.71 0.75 -3.07
C PRO A 30 -22.17 0.23 -1.73
N GLY A 31 -21.22 0.95 -1.11
CA GLY A 31 -20.69 0.61 0.22
C GLY A 31 -21.77 0.59 1.30
N ILE A 32 -22.69 1.58 1.29
CA ILE A 32 -23.81 1.65 2.24
C ILE A 32 -24.80 0.51 1.97
N HIS A 33 -25.14 0.25 0.71
CA HIS A 33 -26.05 -0.84 0.33
C HIS A 33 -25.50 -2.20 0.78
N ALA A 34 -24.22 -2.47 0.51
CA ALA A 34 -23.55 -3.69 0.91
C ALA A 34 -23.54 -3.86 2.44
N LEU A 35 -23.34 -2.78 3.19
CA LEU A 35 -23.35 -2.82 4.66
C LEU A 35 -24.72 -3.14 5.24
N ILE A 36 -25.79 -2.55 4.69
CA ILE A 36 -27.17 -2.85 5.12
C ILE A 36 -27.48 -4.33 4.87
N MET A 37 -27.22 -4.81 3.66
CA MET A 37 -27.47 -6.21 3.29
C MET A 37 -26.60 -7.19 4.08
N HIS A 38 -25.33 -6.86 4.31
CA HIS A 38 -24.45 -7.67 5.14
C HIS A 38 -24.96 -7.78 6.57
N ARG A 39 -25.41 -6.70 7.20
CA ARG A 39 -25.93 -6.75 8.58
C ARG A 39 -27.18 -7.63 8.68
N MET A 40 -28.07 -7.56 7.69
CA MET A 40 -29.23 -8.48 7.61
C MET A 40 -28.77 -9.93 7.41
N ALA A 41 -27.81 -10.17 6.51
CA ALA A 41 -27.26 -11.50 6.26
C ALA A 41 -26.51 -12.07 7.48
N HIS A 42 -25.79 -11.23 8.22
CA HIS A 42 -25.07 -11.58 9.44
C HIS A 42 -26.05 -11.97 10.56
N GLU A 43 -27.16 -11.25 10.71
CA GLU A 43 -28.21 -11.63 11.65
C GLU A 43 -28.84 -12.98 11.29
N LEU A 44 -29.16 -13.21 10.01
CA LEU A 44 -29.64 -14.51 9.53
C LEU A 44 -28.62 -15.63 9.76
N TRP A 45 -27.33 -15.32 9.54
CA TRP A 45 -26.23 -16.24 9.78
C TRP A 45 -26.17 -16.65 11.25
N ASN A 46 -26.31 -15.71 12.18
CA ASN A 46 -26.27 -15.98 13.62
C ASN A 46 -27.52 -16.71 14.13
N LYS A 47 -28.63 -16.68 13.39
CA LYS A 47 -29.86 -17.48 13.65
C LYS A 47 -29.85 -18.84 12.94
N ASP A 48 -28.69 -19.31 12.50
CA ASP A 48 -28.47 -20.56 11.75
C ASP A 48 -29.23 -20.70 10.42
N CYS A 49 -29.80 -19.61 9.89
CA CYS A 49 -30.37 -19.54 8.55
C CYS A 49 -29.28 -19.35 7.48
N LYS A 50 -28.28 -20.26 7.47
CA LYS A 50 -27.04 -20.12 6.68
C LYS A 50 -27.28 -20.03 5.17
N GLY A 51 -28.22 -20.82 4.64
CA GLY A 51 -28.55 -20.83 3.21
C GLY A 51 -29.09 -19.47 2.75
N THR A 52 -30.07 -18.93 3.47
CA THR A 52 -30.65 -17.61 3.19
C THR A 52 -29.63 -16.49 3.37
N ALA A 53 -28.80 -16.57 4.41
CA ALA A 53 -27.71 -15.61 4.62
C ALA A 53 -26.73 -15.59 3.44
N ARG A 54 -26.36 -16.78 2.91
CA ARG A 54 -25.52 -16.88 1.72
C ARG A 54 -26.20 -16.34 0.47
N ALA A 55 -27.47 -16.66 0.25
CA ALA A 55 -28.23 -16.15 -0.89
C ALA A 55 -28.29 -14.61 -0.88
N LEU A 56 -28.55 -14.01 0.28
CA LEU A 56 -28.57 -12.56 0.45
C LEU A 56 -27.18 -11.92 0.23
N SER A 57 -26.11 -12.54 0.74
CA SER A 57 -24.73 -12.08 0.48
C SER A 57 -24.36 -12.16 -1.00
N SER A 58 -24.74 -13.25 -1.70
CA SER A 58 -24.55 -13.36 -3.15
C SER A 58 -25.34 -12.33 -3.94
N PHE A 59 -26.59 -12.04 -3.53
CA PHE A 59 -27.38 -10.99 -4.14
C PHE A 59 -26.76 -9.60 -3.91
N SER A 60 -26.29 -9.31 -2.69
CA SER A 60 -25.54 -8.09 -2.37
C SER A 60 -24.32 -7.93 -3.27
N ARG A 61 -23.53 -9.00 -3.45
CA ARG A 61 -22.38 -9.00 -4.37
C ARG A 61 -22.81 -8.70 -5.80
N PHE A 62 -23.90 -9.30 -6.28
CA PHE A 62 -24.38 -9.10 -7.64
C PHE A 62 -24.76 -7.63 -7.91
N VAL A 63 -25.44 -6.97 -6.99
CA VAL A 63 -25.90 -5.58 -7.18
C VAL A 63 -24.86 -4.51 -6.82
N THR A 64 -23.92 -4.80 -5.92
CA THR A 64 -22.93 -3.80 -5.44
C THR A 64 -21.50 -4.03 -5.93
N GLY A 65 -21.17 -5.23 -6.39
CA GLY A 65 -19.78 -5.63 -6.67
C GLY A 65 -18.91 -5.85 -5.43
N ILE A 66 -19.48 -5.76 -4.22
CA ILE A 66 -18.80 -5.96 -2.93
C ILE A 66 -19.19 -7.33 -2.37
N GLU A 67 -18.19 -8.19 -2.16
CA GLU A 67 -18.39 -9.50 -1.53
C GLU A 67 -18.08 -9.44 -0.04
N ILE A 68 -19.10 -9.60 0.80
CA ILE A 68 -18.94 -9.72 2.26
C ILE A 68 -19.58 -11.02 2.70
N HIS A 69 -18.77 -11.93 3.24
CA HIS A 69 -19.29 -13.18 3.79
C HIS A 69 -20.19 -12.89 5.01
N PRO A 70 -21.35 -13.56 5.17
CA PRO A 70 -22.25 -13.31 6.30
C PRO A 70 -21.61 -13.54 7.66
N GLY A 71 -20.66 -14.46 7.78
CA GLY A 71 -19.91 -14.73 9.01
C GLY A 71 -18.90 -13.65 9.44
N ALA A 72 -18.54 -12.72 8.55
CA ALA A 72 -17.58 -11.66 8.87
C ALA A 72 -18.15 -10.76 9.97
N LYS A 73 -17.29 -10.28 10.87
CA LYS A 73 -17.67 -9.36 11.95
C LYS A 73 -17.20 -7.97 11.59
N ILE A 74 -18.13 -7.01 11.51
CA ILE A 74 -17.85 -5.64 11.13
C ILE A 74 -18.30 -4.69 12.24
N GLY A 75 -17.39 -3.82 12.68
CA GLY A 75 -17.63 -2.77 13.65
C GLY A 75 -18.48 -1.62 13.10
N ARG A 76 -18.41 -0.49 13.81
CA ARG A 76 -19.20 0.72 13.52
C ARG A 76 -18.42 1.67 12.62
N ARG A 77 -19.12 2.48 11.83
CA ARG A 77 -18.52 3.51 10.96
C ARG A 77 -17.48 2.92 10.00
N PHE A 78 -17.73 1.69 9.58
CA PHE A 78 -16.95 1.04 8.54
C PHE A 78 -17.28 1.70 7.21
N PHE A 79 -16.25 2.12 6.48
CA PHE A 79 -16.41 2.85 5.24
C PHE A 79 -15.79 2.05 4.09
N ILE A 80 -16.58 1.83 3.03
CA ILE A 80 -16.13 1.19 1.80
C ILE A 80 -16.26 2.23 0.70
N ASP A 81 -15.12 2.72 0.22
CA ASP A 81 -15.07 3.72 -0.84
C ASP A 81 -14.90 3.09 -2.21
N HIS A 82 -15.71 3.52 -3.18
CA HIS A 82 -15.95 2.96 -4.51
C HIS A 82 -16.44 1.49 -4.53
N GLY A 83 -15.88 0.63 -3.67
CA GLY A 83 -16.39 -0.71 -3.31
C GLY A 83 -16.18 -1.83 -4.32
N MET A 84 -16.09 -1.53 -5.62
CA MET A 84 -15.97 -2.57 -6.65
C MET A 84 -14.82 -3.54 -6.38
N GLY A 85 -15.10 -4.84 -6.35
CA GLY A 85 -14.09 -5.88 -6.17
C GLY A 85 -13.53 -6.01 -4.75
N VAL A 86 -14.17 -5.39 -3.75
CA VAL A 86 -13.86 -5.66 -2.33
C VAL A 86 -14.33 -7.07 -1.97
N VAL A 87 -13.46 -7.84 -1.31
CA VAL A 87 -13.73 -9.22 -0.87
C VAL A 87 -13.37 -9.38 0.61
N ILE A 88 -14.35 -9.69 1.44
CA ILE A 88 -14.21 -9.88 2.89
C ILE A 88 -14.64 -11.31 3.25
N GLY A 89 -13.67 -12.12 3.68
CA GLY A 89 -13.90 -13.53 3.96
C GLY A 89 -14.58 -13.83 5.30
N GLU A 90 -14.98 -15.09 5.48
CA GLU A 90 -15.86 -15.55 6.56
C GLU A 90 -15.41 -15.20 7.98
N THR A 91 -14.13 -15.40 8.27
CA THR A 91 -13.60 -15.23 9.63
C THR A 91 -12.91 -13.89 9.81
N ALA A 92 -13.14 -12.94 8.90
CA ALA A 92 -12.60 -11.60 9.02
C ALA A 92 -13.26 -10.85 10.18
N GLU A 93 -12.45 -10.11 10.92
CA GLU A 93 -12.91 -9.22 11.98
C GLU A 93 -12.42 -7.82 11.65
N ILE A 94 -13.34 -6.86 11.64
CA ILE A 94 -13.07 -5.48 11.29
C ILE A 94 -13.55 -4.61 12.45
N GLY A 95 -12.64 -3.83 13.01
CA GLY A 95 -12.91 -2.89 14.10
C GLY A 95 -13.73 -1.68 13.67
N ASP A 96 -13.78 -0.69 14.57
CA ASP A 96 -14.49 0.57 14.33
C ASP A 96 -13.67 1.50 13.43
N ASP A 97 -14.35 2.37 12.67
CA ASP A 97 -13.70 3.43 11.89
C ASP A 97 -12.71 2.96 10.81
N VAL A 98 -12.77 1.69 10.42
CA VAL A 98 -11.94 1.14 9.33
C VAL A 98 -12.44 1.64 7.98
N THR A 99 -11.50 1.89 7.05
CA THR A 99 -11.78 2.30 5.67
C THR A 99 -11.12 1.34 4.69
N LEU A 100 -11.89 0.78 3.75
CA LEU A 100 -11.38 0.03 2.61
C LEU A 100 -11.72 0.75 1.31
N TYR A 101 -10.76 0.81 0.39
CA TYR A 101 -11.01 1.22 -0.98
C TYR A 101 -11.37 0.02 -1.87
N HIS A 102 -11.73 0.28 -3.13
CA HIS A 102 -12.04 -0.75 -4.13
C HIS A 102 -10.91 -1.78 -4.30
N GLY A 103 -11.26 -3.00 -4.72
CA GLY A 103 -10.31 -4.08 -5.02
C GLY A 103 -9.57 -4.68 -3.83
N VAL A 104 -9.91 -4.28 -2.60
CA VAL A 104 -9.29 -4.82 -1.38
C VAL A 104 -9.73 -6.25 -1.11
N THR A 105 -8.81 -7.12 -0.69
CA THR A 105 -9.14 -8.49 -0.28
C THR A 105 -8.65 -8.78 1.13
N LEU A 106 -9.57 -9.20 2.00
CA LEU A 106 -9.31 -9.79 3.31
C LEU A 106 -9.46 -11.31 3.20
N GLY A 107 -8.39 -11.97 2.79
CA GLY A 107 -8.38 -13.34 2.31
C GLY A 107 -7.79 -14.35 3.31
N GLY A 108 -8.12 -15.63 3.09
CA GLY A 108 -7.53 -16.75 3.82
C GLY A 108 -6.29 -17.30 3.12
N THR A 109 -5.37 -17.88 3.89
CA THR A 109 -4.18 -18.59 3.36
C THR A 109 -4.26 -20.11 3.51
N THR A 110 -5.27 -20.62 4.22
CA THR A 110 -5.42 -22.05 4.53
C THR A 110 -6.81 -22.56 4.18
N TRP A 111 -6.91 -23.88 3.96
CA TRP A 111 -8.15 -24.60 3.69
C TRP A 111 -8.88 -25.04 4.99
N ASN A 112 -8.30 -24.72 6.16
CA ASN A 112 -8.84 -25.14 7.44
C ASN A 112 -10.08 -24.32 7.80
N LYS A 113 -11.08 -24.95 8.43
CA LYS A 113 -12.34 -24.28 8.79
C LYS A 113 -12.21 -23.19 9.85
N GLY A 114 -11.10 -23.15 10.61
CA GLY A 114 -10.86 -22.18 11.69
C GLY A 114 -10.61 -20.74 11.22
N LYS A 115 -10.13 -19.90 12.16
CA LYS A 115 -9.68 -18.53 11.87
C LYS A 115 -8.60 -18.56 10.79
N ARG A 116 -8.84 -17.86 9.68
CA ARG A 116 -7.98 -17.85 8.50
C ARG A 116 -7.90 -16.51 7.79
N HIS A 117 -8.85 -15.62 8.05
CA HIS A 117 -8.89 -14.26 7.52
C HIS A 117 -8.36 -13.26 8.55
N PRO A 118 -7.91 -12.08 8.13
CA PRO A 118 -7.27 -11.12 9.01
C PRO A 118 -8.24 -10.49 10.02
N THR A 119 -7.66 -9.90 11.05
CA THR A 119 -8.34 -8.97 11.96
C THR A 119 -7.79 -7.56 11.71
N LEU A 120 -8.64 -6.59 11.42
CA LEU A 120 -8.29 -5.17 11.33
C LEU A 120 -8.75 -4.48 12.60
N GLU A 121 -7.84 -3.85 13.33
CA GLU A 121 -8.20 -3.02 14.50
C GLU A 121 -8.78 -1.66 14.08
N ASP A 122 -9.17 -0.86 15.07
CA ASP A 122 -9.84 0.40 14.83
C ASP A 122 -9.01 1.38 13.99
N GLY A 123 -9.68 2.17 13.14
CA GLY A 123 -9.06 3.24 12.37
C GLY A 123 -8.08 2.79 11.28
N VAL A 124 -8.00 1.49 10.99
CA VAL A 124 -7.17 0.97 9.90
C VAL A 124 -7.67 1.50 8.55
N VAL A 125 -6.73 1.92 7.70
CA VAL A 125 -7.04 2.36 6.32
C VAL A 125 -6.33 1.45 5.34
N VAL A 126 -7.08 0.87 4.39
CA VAL A 126 -6.55 -0.07 3.41
C VAL A 126 -6.76 0.48 2.01
N GLY A 127 -5.66 0.85 1.36
CA GLY A 127 -5.61 1.42 0.02
C GLY A 127 -6.14 0.50 -1.07
N ALA A 128 -6.46 1.09 -2.21
CA ALA A 128 -7.08 0.40 -3.34
C ALA A 128 -6.27 -0.81 -3.80
N GLY A 129 -6.93 -1.93 -4.08
CA GLY A 129 -6.30 -3.13 -4.61
C GLY A 129 -5.43 -3.92 -3.63
N ALA A 130 -5.28 -3.49 -2.37
CA ALA A 130 -4.44 -4.20 -1.40
C ALA A 130 -4.99 -5.60 -1.04
N LYS A 131 -4.08 -6.53 -0.72
CA LYS A 131 -4.39 -7.92 -0.36
C LYS A 131 -3.83 -8.21 1.01
N ILE A 132 -4.68 -8.52 1.98
CA ILE A 132 -4.30 -8.89 3.35
C ILE A 132 -4.69 -10.36 3.55
N LEU A 133 -3.69 -11.23 3.61
CA LEU A 133 -3.87 -12.67 3.47
C LEU A 133 -3.39 -13.42 4.71
N GLY A 134 -4.31 -13.95 5.50
CA GLY A 134 -4.03 -14.83 6.64
C GLY A 134 -4.61 -14.37 7.97
N PRO A 135 -4.58 -15.23 9.01
CA PRO A 135 -5.19 -14.97 10.30
C PRO A 135 -4.29 -14.17 11.24
N PHE A 136 -3.93 -12.95 10.86
CA PHE A 136 -3.16 -12.04 11.70
C PHE A 136 -3.85 -10.68 11.86
N THR A 137 -3.33 -9.90 12.80
CA THR A 137 -3.84 -8.57 13.13
C THR A 137 -3.10 -7.47 12.36
N VAL A 138 -3.87 -6.52 11.83
CA VAL A 138 -3.40 -5.21 11.38
C VAL A 138 -3.77 -4.21 12.48
N GLY A 139 -2.75 -3.67 13.14
CA GLY A 139 -2.91 -2.90 14.36
C GLY A 139 -3.60 -1.56 14.16
N LYS A 140 -4.07 -0.99 15.26
CA LYS A 140 -4.85 0.24 15.31
C LYS A 140 -4.20 1.39 14.54
N ASN A 141 -4.99 2.11 13.76
CA ASN A 141 -4.56 3.23 12.89
C ASN A 141 -3.45 2.88 11.88
N ALA A 142 -3.17 1.59 11.63
CA ALA A 142 -2.23 1.22 10.59
C ALA A 142 -2.79 1.58 9.20
N LYS A 143 -1.89 1.86 8.28
CA LYS A 143 -2.22 2.18 6.88
C LYS A 143 -1.61 1.12 5.98
N VAL A 144 -2.41 0.56 5.08
CA VAL A 144 -1.93 -0.36 4.05
C VAL A 144 -1.98 0.37 2.72
N GLY A 145 -0.85 0.47 2.03
CA GLY A 145 -0.74 1.13 0.74
C GLY A 145 -1.52 0.41 -0.35
N SER A 146 -1.85 1.13 -1.41
CA SER A 146 -2.52 0.57 -2.59
C SER A 146 -1.69 -0.56 -3.20
N ASN A 147 -2.36 -1.61 -3.66
CA ASN A 147 -1.77 -2.84 -4.22
C ASN A 147 -0.73 -3.55 -3.31
N ALA A 148 -0.64 -3.18 -2.03
CA ALA A 148 0.24 -3.87 -1.11
C ALA A 148 -0.24 -5.30 -0.83
N VAL A 149 0.69 -6.25 -0.70
CA VAL A 149 0.38 -7.65 -0.35
C VAL A 149 0.91 -7.94 1.04
N VAL A 150 0.03 -7.88 2.03
CA VAL A 150 0.33 -8.06 3.44
C VAL A 150 0.12 -9.53 3.82
N THR A 151 1.19 -10.16 4.28
CA THR A 151 1.20 -11.58 4.68
C THR A 151 1.69 -11.80 6.12
N LYS A 152 1.93 -10.70 6.86
CA LYS A 152 2.42 -10.69 8.24
C LYS A 152 1.71 -9.61 9.06
N PRO A 153 1.64 -9.77 10.41
CA PRO A 153 1.05 -8.76 11.29
C PRO A 153 1.63 -7.36 11.03
N VAL A 154 0.79 -6.33 11.07
CA VAL A 154 1.20 -4.93 10.90
C VAL A 154 1.07 -4.24 12.27
N PRO A 155 2.13 -3.62 12.81
CA PRO A 155 2.03 -2.90 14.08
C PRO A 155 1.10 -1.69 13.99
N ALA A 156 0.58 -1.25 15.15
CA ALA A 156 -0.24 -0.04 15.23
C ALA A 156 0.52 1.20 14.73
N ASN A 157 -0.22 2.18 14.20
CA ASN A 157 0.28 3.45 13.65
C ASN A 157 1.38 3.32 12.57
N THR A 158 1.52 2.15 11.95
CA THR A 158 2.55 1.87 10.95
C THR A 158 1.94 1.87 9.55
N THR A 159 2.74 2.25 8.54
CA THR A 159 2.34 2.14 7.13
C THR A 159 3.01 0.93 6.48
N ALA A 160 2.24 0.02 5.88
CA ALA A 160 2.74 -1.15 5.17
C ALA A 160 2.50 -0.98 3.65
N VAL A 161 3.55 -1.07 2.83
CA VAL A 161 3.49 -0.87 1.37
C VAL A 161 4.24 -1.96 0.61
N GLY A 162 3.92 -2.13 -0.68
CA GLY A 162 4.64 -3.01 -1.60
C GLY A 162 4.16 -4.47 -1.60
N ASN A 163 4.74 -5.26 -2.50
CA ASN A 163 4.46 -6.68 -2.66
C ASN A 163 5.77 -7.48 -2.68
N PRO A 164 6.09 -8.28 -1.65
CA PRO A 164 5.38 -8.39 -0.36
C PRO A 164 5.55 -7.14 0.51
N ALA A 165 4.57 -6.85 1.36
CA ALA A 165 4.53 -5.61 2.13
C ALA A 165 5.72 -5.43 3.09
N ARG A 166 6.15 -4.18 3.25
CA ARG A 166 7.23 -3.74 4.14
C ARG A 166 6.76 -2.51 4.92
N PHE A 167 7.30 -2.33 6.12
CA PHE A 167 6.94 -1.22 6.99
C PHE A 167 7.74 0.02 6.66
N ILE A 168 7.06 1.16 6.55
CA ILE A 168 7.68 2.49 6.50
C ILE A 168 7.75 3.01 7.94
N THR A 169 8.96 3.19 8.45
CA THR A 169 9.22 3.90 9.71
C THR A 169 9.24 5.40 9.46
N LYS A 170 8.53 6.18 10.29
CA LYS A 170 8.49 7.65 10.19
C LYS A 170 9.74 8.36 10.72
N ASP A 171 10.60 7.65 11.46
CA ASP A 171 11.73 8.28 12.14
C ASP A 171 13.06 7.87 11.52
N LYS A 172 13.54 8.67 10.57
CA LYS A 172 14.99 8.88 10.45
C LYS A 172 15.28 10.36 10.71
N PRO A 173 16.15 10.69 11.68
CA PRO A 173 16.65 12.06 11.79
C PRO A 173 17.40 12.40 10.49
N LYS A 174 17.10 13.57 9.91
CA LYS A 174 17.83 14.14 8.77
C LYS A 174 19.30 14.26 9.16
N ASN A 175 20.12 13.29 8.76
CA ASN A 175 21.55 13.28 9.00
C ASN A 175 22.26 14.01 7.84
N ASP A 176 23.39 14.67 8.09
CA ASP A 176 24.21 15.34 7.06
C ASP A 176 24.62 14.41 5.89
N SER A 177 24.58 13.10 6.11
CA SER A 177 24.79 12.10 5.06
C SER A 177 23.61 11.99 4.08
N GLU A 178 22.38 12.27 4.50
CA GLU A 178 21.22 12.31 3.60
C GLU A 178 21.24 13.54 2.69
N SER A 179 21.68 14.71 3.17
CA SER A 179 21.84 15.90 2.33
C SER A 179 22.85 15.63 1.22
N ARG A 180 24.04 15.12 1.57
CA ARG A 180 25.07 14.75 0.58
C ARG A 180 24.62 13.68 -0.41
N ARG A 181 23.81 12.72 0.03
CA ARG A 181 23.23 11.70 -0.86
C ARG A 181 22.16 12.28 -1.79
N ARG A 182 21.42 13.30 -1.35
CA ARG A 182 20.40 13.99 -2.14
C ARG A 182 21.04 14.84 -3.23
N ASP A 183 22.06 15.63 -2.87
CA ASP A 183 22.85 16.43 -3.82
C ASP A 183 23.48 15.54 -4.90
N TYR A 184 23.94 14.34 -4.50
CA TYR A 184 24.46 13.35 -5.45
C TYR A 184 23.36 12.70 -6.31
N ALA A 185 22.22 12.32 -5.72
CA ALA A 185 21.07 11.76 -6.46
C ALA A 185 20.52 12.75 -7.50
N GLU A 186 20.51 14.05 -7.18
CA GLU A 186 20.19 15.13 -8.12
C GLU A 186 21.26 15.27 -9.21
N SER A 187 22.55 15.15 -8.85
CA SER A 187 23.65 15.21 -9.84
C SER A 187 23.62 14.07 -10.87
N ILE A 188 23.06 12.91 -10.51
CA ILE A 188 22.86 11.77 -11.42
C ILE A 188 21.47 11.78 -12.11
N GLY A 189 20.66 12.81 -11.87
CA GLY A 189 19.33 12.94 -12.47
C GLY A 189 18.28 11.94 -11.96
N PHE A 190 18.50 11.33 -10.80
CA PHE A 190 17.57 10.36 -10.22
C PHE A 190 16.63 11.03 -9.21
N LEU A 191 15.47 11.48 -9.68
CA LEU A 191 14.35 11.94 -8.85
C LEU A 191 13.28 10.84 -8.80
N PRO A 192 13.06 10.17 -7.66
CA PRO A 192 12.02 9.16 -7.54
C PRO A 192 10.65 9.83 -7.69
N TYR A 193 9.91 9.44 -8.72
CA TYR A 193 8.49 9.75 -8.80
C TYR A 193 7.78 9.10 -7.61
N ALA A 194 7.08 9.91 -6.81
CA ALA A 194 6.20 9.53 -5.69
C ALA A 194 6.79 9.43 -4.27
N ALA A 195 8.00 9.90 -3.97
CA ALA A 195 8.41 10.08 -2.58
C ALA A 195 7.92 11.43 -2.03
N THR A 196 6.94 11.41 -1.11
CA THR A 196 6.67 12.59 -0.26
C THR A 196 7.88 12.80 0.67
N GLU A 197 8.19 14.05 1.00
CA GLU A 197 9.43 14.46 1.71
C GLU A 197 9.66 13.79 3.08
N GLU A 198 8.66 13.07 3.61
CA GLU A 198 8.65 12.49 4.95
C GLU A 198 8.61 10.94 4.98
N GLN A 199 8.61 10.25 3.83
CA GLN A 199 8.55 8.78 3.81
C GLN A 199 9.73 8.14 3.08
N SER A 200 10.49 7.30 3.81
CA SER A 200 11.57 6.49 3.25
C SER A 200 11.03 5.18 2.69
N ASP A 201 11.04 5.02 1.36
CA ASP A 201 10.76 3.74 0.69
C ASP A 201 11.91 2.74 0.95
N PRO A 202 11.65 1.50 1.39
CA PRO A 202 12.69 0.49 1.63
C PRO A 202 13.46 0.07 0.36
N ILE A 203 12.85 0.13 -0.82
CA ILE A 203 13.54 -0.10 -2.11
C ILE A 203 14.49 1.06 -2.38
N LEU A 204 14.02 2.29 -2.19
CA LEU A 204 14.86 3.48 -2.34
C LEU A 204 16.03 3.47 -1.37
N GLU A 205 15.80 3.06 -0.12
CA GLU A 205 16.86 2.88 0.87
C GLU A 205 17.86 1.80 0.45
N GLY A 206 17.38 0.68 -0.09
CA GLY A 206 18.23 -0.35 -0.67
C GLY A 206 19.10 0.18 -1.82
N MET A 207 18.50 0.92 -2.75
CA MET A 207 19.23 1.56 -3.87
C MET A 207 20.27 2.55 -3.36
N ARG A 208 19.95 3.36 -2.33
CA ARG A 208 20.91 4.28 -1.70
C ARG A 208 22.12 3.56 -1.12
N VAL A 209 21.90 2.46 -0.40
CA VAL A 209 23.00 1.66 0.17
C VAL A 209 23.88 1.05 -0.92
N LEU A 210 23.29 0.60 -2.02
CA LEU A 210 24.03 0.07 -3.17
C LEU A 210 24.86 1.16 -3.85
N LEU A 211 24.30 2.35 -4.09
CA LEU A 211 25.01 3.49 -4.68
C LEU A 211 26.19 3.94 -3.80
N ASP A 212 25.98 4.06 -2.49
CA ASP A 212 27.06 4.37 -1.53
C ASP A 212 28.19 3.34 -1.62
N ARG A 213 27.86 2.05 -1.74
CA ARG A 213 28.84 0.98 -1.83
C ARG A 213 29.61 1.02 -3.15
N ILE A 214 28.95 1.33 -4.25
CA ILE A 214 29.58 1.52 -5.57
C ILE A 214 30.59 2.66 -5.50
N GLN A 215 30.22 3.82 -4.95
CA GLN A 215 31.14 4.95 -4.78
C GLN A 215 32.34 4.61 -3.89
N GLN A 216 32.12 3.87 -2.79
CA GLN A 216 33.22 3.43 -1.93
C GLN A 216 34.16 2.46 -2.65
N ASN A 217 33.62 1.56 -3.47
CA ASN A 217 34.42 0.65 -4.27
C ASN A 217 35.22 1.39 -5.35
N GLU A 218 34.63 2.40 -6.00
CA GLU A 218 35.31 3.24 -6.99
C GLU A 218 36.49 4.00 -6.37
N LYS A 219 36.28 4.62 -5.19
CA LYS A 219 37.38 5.26 -4.44
C LYS A 219 38.50 4.28 -4.08
N ARG A 220 38.15 3.04 -3.68
CA ARG A 220 39.14 1.99 -3.38
C ARG A 220 39.90 1.57 -4.64
N MET A 221 39.20 1.40 -5.76
CA MET A 221 39.80 1.04 -7.04
C MET A 221 40.79 2.12 -7.49
N ASN A 222 40.39 3.38 -7.42
CA ASN A 222 41.25 4.51 -7.75
C ASN A 222 42.49 4.60 -6.85
N ASN A 223 42.35 4.31 -5.56
CA ASN A 223 43.50 4.25 -4.64
C ASN A 223 44.44 3.09 -4.98
N LEU A 224 43.91 1.90 -5.27
CA LEU A 224 44.67 0.75 -5.74
C LEU A 224 45.44 1.06 -7.02
N CYS A 225 44.78 1.61 -8.04
CA CYS A 225 45.43 2.02 -9.29
C CYS A 225 46.53 3.06 -9.05
N ASN A 226 46.30 4.05 -8.18
CA ASN A 226 47.33 5.04 -7.83
C ASN A 226 48.53 4.40 -7.11
N ARG A 227 48.32 3.39 -6.25
CA ARG A 227 49.43 2.69 -5.60
C ARG A 227 50.18 1.77 -6.56
N LEU A 228 49.47 1.11 -7.47
CA LEU A 228 50.08 0.26 -8.50
C LEU A 228 50.93 1.10 -9.47
N SER A 229 50.49 2.30 -9.85
CA SER A 229 51.31 3.20 -10.68
C SER A 229 52.60 3.66 -10.00
N LEU A 230 52.67 3.62 -8.66
CA LEU A 230 53.90 3.93 -7.92
C LEU A 230 54.86 2.73 -7.85
N LEU A 231 54.35 1.50 -7.97
CA LEU A 231 55.13 0.26 -7.88
C LEU A 231 55.61 -0.24 -9.24
N ASP A 232 54.81 -0.05 -10.29
CA ASP A 232 55.11 -0.47 -11.66
C ASP A 232 55.09 0.73 -12.62
N PRO A 233 56.26 1.19 -13.11
CA PRO A 233 56.36 2.29 -14.08
C PRO A 233 55.67 2.03 -15.43
N SER A 234 55.38 0.76 -15.75
CA SER A 234 54.69 0.38 -16.98
C SER A 234 53.16 0.40 -16.85
N PHE A 235 52.64 0.51 -15.62
CA PHE A 235 51.21 0.55 -15.35
C PHE A 235 50.61 1.89 -15.77
N LYS A 236 49.82 1.90 -16.84
CA LYS A 236 49.02 3.05 -17.25
C LYS A 236 47.73 3.07 -16.45
N LYS A 237 47.57 4.11 -15.62
CA LYS A 237 46.29 4.38 -14.96
C LYS A 237 45.19 4.50 -16.03
N PRO A 238 44.00 3.91 -15.83
CA PRO A 238 42.85 4.23 -16.67
C PRO A 238 42.66 5.74 -16.69
N LEU A 239 42.64 6.33 -17.88
CA LEU A 239 42.25 7.73 -18.03
C LEU A 239 40.84 7.89 -17.45
N ASP A 240 40.58 9.07 -16.90
CA ASP A 240 39.34 9.51 -16.26
C ASP A 240 38.17 9.48 -17.26
N GLU A 241 37.85 8.30 -17.80
CA GLU A 241 36.67 8.04 -18.57
C GLU A 241 35.52 8.13 -17.59
N SER A 242 34.56 9.01 -17.91
CA SER A 242 33.26 9.10 -17.25
C SER A 242 32.84 7.70 -16.76
N PRO A 243 32.41 7.54 -15.50
CA PRO A 243 32.08 6.23 -14.92
C PRO A 243 30.97 5.49 -15.70
N LEU A 244 30.31 6.19 -16.62
CA LEU A 244 29.36 5.68 -17.59
C LEU A 244 29.87 5.95 -19.01
N SER A 245 29.84 4.92 -19.83
CA SER A 245 30.04 5.00 -21.27
C SER A 245 28.96 5.87 -21.93
N LYS A 246 29.23 6.35 -23.15
CA LYS A 246 28.24 7.13 -23.92
C LYS A 246 26.94 6.36 -24.17
N GLU A 247 27.03 5.04 -24.29
CA GLU A 247 25.86 4.16 -24.47
C GLU A 247 25.03 4.10 -23.18
N GLU A 248 25.67 3.98 -22.02
CA GLU A 248 24.98 3.97 -20.72
C GLU A 248 24.32 5.32 -20.40
N LEU A 249 24.96 6.44 -20.76
CA LEU A 249 24.37 7.78 -20.62
C LEU A 249 23.14 7.96 -21.52
N ALA A 250 23.17 7.43 -22.74
CA ALA A 250 22.03 7.48 -23.65
C ALA A 250 20.83 6.68 -23.11
N ILE A 251 21.09 5.50 -22.54
CA ILE A 251 20.04 4.68 -21.89
C ILE A 251 19.41 5.42 -20.71
N LEU A 252 20.22 6.11 -19.90
CA LEU A 252 19.71 6.90 -18.77
C LEU A 252 18.88 8.10 -19.21
N GLU A 253 19.27 8.79 -20.28
CA GLU A 253 18.47 9.88 -20.85
C GLU A 253 17.15 9.40 -21.43
N GLU A 254 17.12 8.23 -22.08
CA GLU A 254 15.91 7.64 -22.62
C GLU A 254 14.93 7.25 -21.51
N ALA A 255 15.42 6.56 -20.48
CA ALA A 255 14.62 6.22 -19.30
C ALA A 255 14.05 7.46 -18.60
N ARG A 256 14.84 8.54 -18.51
CA ARG A 256 14.38 9.82 -17.96
C ARG A 256 13.22 10.41 -18.77
N ARG A 257 13.32 10.41 -20.10
CA ARG A 257 12.26 10.93 -20.98
C ARG A 257 10.97 10.13 -20.84
N GLU A 258 11.06 8.80 -20.75
CA GLU A 258 9.90 7.95 -20.52
C GLU A 258 9.21 8.24 -19.18
N CYS A 259 9.98 8.42 -18.11
CA CYS A 259 9.44 8.81 -16.80
C CYS A 259 8.77 10.19 -16.81
N GLU A 260 9.37 11.18 -17.47
CA GLU A 260 8.79 12.52 -17.63
C GLU A 260 7.47 12.48 -18.45
N ALA A 261 7.41 11.65 -19.50
CA ALA A 261 6.21 11.45 -20.30
C ALA A 261 5.06 10.82 -19.48
N GLN A 262 5.36 9.81 -18.66
CA GLN A 262 4.38 9.16 -17.79
C GLN A 262 3.86 10.10 -16.69
N SER A 263 4.72 10.98 -16.15
CA SER A 263 4.28 11.98 -15.17
C SER A 263 3.33 13.01 -15.74
N ASN A 264 3.50 13.40 -17.00
CA ASN A 264 2.63 14.39 -17.62
C ASN A 264 1.25 13.80 -17.97
N GLN A 265 1.18 12.50 -18.27
CA GLN A 265 -0.10 11.80 -18.44
C GLN A 265 -0.89 11.65 -17.13
N SER A 266 -0.22 11.64 -15.97
CA SER A 266 -0.88 11.59 -14.66
C SER A 266 -1.48 12.94 -14.20
N LYS A 267 -1.19 14.04 -14.90
CA LYS A 267 -1.66 15.40 -14.54
C LYS A 267 -2.77 15.94 -15.47
N ALA A 268 -3.14 15.20 -16.50
CA ALA A 268 -4.27 15.48 -17.38
C ALA A 268 -5.49 14.64 -16.97
#